data_AF-A0A9E4ZYB2-F1
#
_entry.id   AF-A0A9E4ZYB2-F1
#
_cell.length_a   1.000
_cell.length_b   1.000
_cell.length_c   1.000
_cell.angle_alpha   90.00
_cell.angle_beta   90.00
_cell.angle_gamma   90.00
#
_symmetry.space_group_name_H-M   'P 1'
#
loop_
_entity.id
_entity.type
_entity.pdbx_description
1 polymer ?
#
loop_
_entity_poly.entity_id
_entity_poly.type
_entity_poly.pdbx_seq_one_letter_code
_entity_poly.pdbx_strand_id
1 'polypeptide(L)'
;MRSLFAGILAIILGLIVIAFPFLTTVTVSIFAGVVVLLIAIWLLILGISELEISRTTGILNLILGIIALIIAIGLIINPALLSFIAGLTLSIAGIFLIIAGLISLVDGMHRKMAWAGVLGIVLGIIYLILGLFAFNPVNLGFLIGIWLVITGIFKLVE
;
A
#
# COMPACT_ATOMS: atom_id res chain seq x y z
N MET A 1 13.13 -22.66 -11.49
CA MET A 1 12.57 -22.15 -12.76
C MET A 1 11.48 -21.11 -12.57
N ARG A 2 10.44 -21.35 -11.74
CA ARG A 2 9.37 -20.34 -11.49
C ARG A 2 9.88 -19.07 -10.77
N SER A 3 10.82 -19.19 -9.82
CA SER A 3 11.44 -18.05 -9.13
C SER A 3 12.27 -17.18 -10.07
N LEU A 4 13.11 -17.81 -10.90
CA LEU A 4 13.93 -17.14 -11.92
C LEU A 4 13.09 -16.32 -12.91
N PHE A 5 12.03 -16.90 -13.48
CA PHE A 5 11.15 -16.19 -14.41
C PHE A 5 10.46 -14.99 -13.75
N ALA A 6 9.92 -15.18 -12.54
CA ALA A 6 9.27 -14.12 -11.79
C ALA A 6 10.26 -13.00 -11.39
N GLY A 7 11.50 -13.33 -11.06
CA GLY A 7 12.56 -12.38 -10.75
C GLY A 7 12.94 -11.51 -11.95
N ILE A 8 13.22 -12.15 -13.10
CA ILE A 8 13.53 -11.43 -14.36
C ILE A 8 12.36 -10.53 -14.77
N LEU A 9 11.14 -11.03 -14.72
CA LEU A 9 9.95 -10.26 -15.06
C LEU A 9 9.80 -9.03 -14.14
N ALA A 10 9.99 -9.19 -12.83
CA ALA A 10 9.92 -8.10 -11.86
C ALA A 10 10.97 -7.02 -12.13
N ILE A 11 12.21 -7.40 -12.49
CA ILE A 11 13.26 -6.44 -12.86
C ILE A 11 12.87 -5.68 -14.13
N ILE A 12 12.43 -6.38 -15.18
CA ILE A 12 12.04 -5.73 -16.44
C ILE A 12 10.88 -4.75 -16.20
N LEU A 13 9.85 -5.19 -15.48
CA LEU A 13 8.71 -4.33 -15.12
C LEU A 13 9.18 -3.14 -14.28
N GLY A 14 10.07 -3.35 -13.30
CA GLY A 14 10.62 -2.29 -12.48
C GLY A 14 11.38 -1.24 -13.30
N LEU A 15 12.20 -1.65 -14.27
CA LEU A 15 12.89 -0.74 -15.18
C LEU A 15 11.92 0.03 -16.09
N ILE A 16 10.87 -0.63 -16.60
CA ILE A 16 9.83 0.04 -17.39
C ILE A 16 9.10 1.09 -16.54
N VAL A 17 8.77 0.75 -15.29
CA VAL A 17 8.13 1.66 -14.35
C VAL A 17 9.02 2.86 -14.03
N ILE A 18 10.32 2.65 -13.84
CA ILE A 18 11.30 3.74 -13.63
C ILE A 18 11.40 4.63 -14.87
N ALA A 19 11.34 4.07 -16.07
CA ALA A 19 11.37 4.84 -17.31
C ALA A 19 10.11 5.71 -17.48
N PHE A 20 8.95 5.24 -17.01
CA PHE A 20 7.66 5.93 -17.14
C PHE A 20 6.90 6.00 -15.80
N PRO A 21 7.41 6.78 -14.82
CA PRO A 21 6.88 6.77 -13.45
C PRO A 21 5.46 7.33 -13.36
N PHE A 22 5.17 8.39 -14.13
CA PHE A 22 3.84 9.01 -14.13
C PHE A 22 2.78 8.12 -14.79
N LEU A 23 3.10 7.49 -15.92
CA LEU A 23 2.18 6.54 -16.57
C LEU A 23 1.91 5.33 -15.67
N THR A 24 2.91 4.91 -14.91
CA THR A 24 2.74 3.83 -13.92
C THR A 24 1.75 4.23 -12.84
N THR A 25 1.90 5.40 -12.21
CA THR A 25 0.99 5.80 -11.13
C THR A 25 -0.43 6.04 -11.62
N VAL A 26 -0.62 6.57 -12.83
CA VAL A 26 -1.94 6.62 -13.49
C VAL A 26 -2.52 5.22 -13.63
N THR A 27 -1.74 4.28 -14.20
CA THR A 27 -2.19 2.91 -14.45
C THR A 27 -2.56 2.20 -13.15
N VAL A 28 -1.69 2.26 -12.14
CA VAL A 28 -1.93 1.66 -10.82
C VAL A 28 -3.15 2.31 -10.14
N SER A 29 -3.35 3.62 -10.28
CA SER A 29 -4.50 4.31 -9.69
C SER A 29 -5.82 3.85 -10.31
N ILE A 30 -5.86 3.67 -11.64
CA ILE A 30 -7.04 3.14 -12.33
C ILE A 30 -7.33 1.70 -11.87
N PHE A 31 -6.31 0.83 -11.84
CA PHE A 31 -6.51 -0.56 -11.37
C PHE A 31 -6.97 -0.62 -9.92
N ALA A 32 -6.34 0.16 -9.03
CA ALA A 32 -6.75 0.26 -7.63
C ALA A 32 -8.19 0.78 -7.52
N GLY A 33 -8.53 1.82 -8.29
CA GLY A 33 -9.88 2.38 -8.34
C GLY A 33 -10.93 1.39 -8.82
N VAL A 34 -10.63 0.56 -9.83
CA VAL A 34 -11.51 -0.52 -10.29
C VAL A 34 -11.70 -1.59 -9.21
N VAL A 35 -10.64 -1.98 -8.50
CA VAL A 35 -10.76 -2.94 -7.39
C VAL A 35 -11.65 -2.36 -6.27
N VAL A 36 -11.44 -1.10 -5.90
CA VAL A 36 -12.26 -0.42 -4.88
C VAL A 36 -13.70 -0.25 -5.35
N LEU A 37 -13.92 -0.02 -6.65
CA LEU A 37 -15.27 0.05 -7.24
C LEU A 37 -16.03 -1.27 -7.07
N LEU A 38 -15.37 -2.39 -7.32
CA LEU A 38 -15.97 -3.71 -7.12
C LEU A 38 -16.33 -3.95 -5.66
N ILE A 39 -15.46 -3.53 -4.73
CA ILE A 39 -15.73 -3.58 -3.28
C ILE A 39 -16.92 -2.68 -2.92
N ALA A 40 -17.00 -1.48 -3.49
CA ALA A 40 -18.10 -0.55 -3.25
C ALA A 40 -19.45 -1.15 -3.69
N ILE A 41 -19.50 -1.71 -4.91
CA ILE A 41 -20.71 -2.37 -5.43
C ILE A 41 -21.11 -3.54 -4.53
N TRP A 42 -20.14 -4.36 -4.12
CA TRP A 42 -20.38 -5.48 -3.22
C TRP A 42 -20.97 -5.03 -1.87
N LEU A 43 -20.41 -3.99 -1.24
CA LEU A 43 -20.91 -3.42 0.01
C LEU A 43 -22.31 -2.83 -0.12
N LEU A 44 -22.62 -2.18 -1.25
CA LEU A 44 -23.97 -1.66 -1.52
C LEU A 44 -24.99 -2.79 -1.63
N ILE A 45 -24.66 -3.88 -2.33
CA ILE A 45 -25.52 -5.06 -2.46
C ILE A 45 -25.72 -5.72 -1.08
N LEU A 46 -24.64 -5.94 -0.33
CA LEU A 46 -24.70 -6.48 1.03
C LEU A 46 -25.56 -5.60 1.94
N GLY A 47 -25.38 -4.28 1.87
CA GLY A 47 -26.14 -3.32 2.67
C GLY A 47 -27.64 -3.42 2.43
N ILE A 48 -28.07 -3.51 1.17
CA ILE A 48 -29.50 -3.70 0.84
C ILE A 48 -30.00 -5.04 1.38
N SER A 49 -29.23 -6.12 1.19
CA SER A 49 -29.63 -7.46 1.63
C SER A 49 -29.76 -7.60 3.15
N GLU A 50 -28.97 -6.85 3.92
CA GLU A 50 -28.97 -6.93 5.37
C GLU A 50 -29.99 -6.01 6.03
N LEU A 51 -30.62 -5.07 5.32
CA LEU A 51 -31.64 -4.18 5.90
C LEU A 51 -32.81 -4.95 6.52
N GLU A 52 -33.14 -6.12 5.97
CA GLU A 52 -34.22 -7.00 6.47
C GLU A 52 -33.79 -7.85 7.68
N ILE A 53 -32.50 -8.13 7.83
CA ILE A 53 -31.95 -8.98 8.91
C ILE A 53 -31.50 -8.12 10.09
N SER A 54 -30.67 -7.11 9.83
CA SER A 54 -30.12 -6.18 10.80
C SER A 54 -30.05 -4.80 10.18
N ARG A 55 -31.01 -3.95 10.53
CA ARG A 55 -31.09 -2.58 10.03
C ARG A 55 -29.80 -1.80 10.25
N THR A 56 -29.16 -1.99 11.40
CA THR A 56 -27.88 -1.33 11.73
C THR A 56 -26.77 -1.77 10.78
N THR A 57 -26.59 -3.08 10.59
CA THR A 57 -25.52 -3.60 9.71
C THR A 57 -25.76 -3.20 8.25
N GLY A 58 -27.01 -3.28 7.79
CA GLY A 58 -27.40 -2.85 6.45
C GLY A 58 -27.09 -1.36 6.20
N ILE A 59 -27.44 -0.47 7.13
CA ILE A 59 -27.12 0.97 7.03
C ILE A 59 -25.61 1.21 7.02
N LEU A 60 -24.85 0.54 7.88
CA LEU A 60 -23.38 0.69 7.93
C LEU A 60 -22.74 0.25 6.61
N ASN A 61 -23.16 -0.89 6.06
CA ASN A 61 -22.66 -1.39 4.78
C ASN A 61 -23.01 -0.46 3.62
N LEU A 62 -24.20 0.13 3.60
CA LEU A 62 -24.56 1.15 2.60
C LEU A 62 -23.67 2.39 2.69
N ILE A 63 -23.45 2.92 3.90
CA ILE A 63 -22.58 4.08 4.10
C ILE A 63 -21.15 3.77 3.64
N LEU A 64 -20.60 2.62 4.05
CA LEU A 64 -19.27 2.17 3.63
C LEU A 64 -19.19 1.99 2.11
N GLY A 65 -20.23 1.42 1.49
CA GLY A 65 -20.32 1.27 0.04
C GLY A 65 -20.32 2.61 -0.70
N ILE A 66 -21.05 3.61 -0.21
CA ILE A 66 -21.06 4.97 -0.78
C ILE A 66 -19.68 5.63 -0.64
N ILE A 67 -19.05 5.53 0.53
CA ILE A 67 -17.70 6.08 0.76
C ILE A 67 -16.70 5.41 -0.20
N ALA A 68 -16.73 4.08 -0.28
CA ALA A 68 -15.87 3.32 -1.18
C ALA A 68 -16.10 3.70 -2.65
N LEU A 69 -17.35 3.94 -3.06
CA LEU A 69 -17.70 4.37 -4.42
C LEU A 69 -17.06 5.73 -4.75
N ILE A 70 -17.15 6.70 -3.84
CA ILE A 70 -16.54 8.03 -4.01
C ILE A 70 -15.01 7.90 -4.12
N ILE A 71 -14.39 7.10 -3.26
CA ILE A 71 -12.94 6.85 -3.30
C ILE A 71 -12.53 6.17 -4.62
N ALA A 72 -13.30 5.17 -5.07
CA ALA A 72 -13.04 4.46 -6.32
C ALA A 72 -13.05 5.40 -7.52
N ILE A 73 -14.09 6.23 -7.64
CA ILE A 73 -14.20 7.23 -8.71
C ILE A 73 -13.03 8.23 -8.62
N GLY A 74 -12.71 8.68 -7.40
CA GLY A 74 -11.57 9.55 -7.16
C GLY A 74 -10.25 8.93 -7.66
N LEU A 75 -9.98 7.67 -7.32
CA LEU A 75 -8.79 6.94 -7.76
C LEU A 75 -8.72 6.77 -9.29
N ILE A 76 -9.85 6.53 -9.96
CA ILE A 76 -9.89 6.38 -11.42
C ILE A 76 -9.57 7.70 -12.12
N ILE A 77 -10.11 8.82 -11.60
CA ILE A 77 -10.00 10.13 -12.25
C ILE A 77 -8.69 10.85 -11.88
N ASN A 78 -8.24 10.72 -10.64
CA ASN A 78 -7.13 11.50 -10.11
C ASN A 78 -6.03 10.62 -9.46
N PRO A 79 -4.88 10.39 -10.14
CA PRO A 79 -3.77 9.62 -9.59
C PRO A 79 -3.08 10.27 -8.38
N ALA A 80 -3.32 11.56 -8.13
CA ALA A 80 -2.83 12.21 -6.91
C ALA A 80 -3.48 11.63 -5.65
N LEU A 81 -4.71 11.10 -5.73
CA LEU A 81 -5.35 10.42 -4.61
C LEU A 81 -4.62 9.13 -4.21
N LEU A 82 -4.17 8.34 -5.19
CA LEU A 82 -3.32 7.17 -4.90
C LEU A 82 -2.04 7.59 -4.17
N SER A 83 -1.43 8.69 -4.62
CA SER A 83 -0.18 9.22 -4.05
C SER A 83 -0.37 9.69 -2.62
N PHE A 84 -1.47 10.40 -2.36
CA PHE A 84 -1.87 10.80 -1.03
C PHE A 84 -2.12 9.61 -0.09
N ILE A 85 -2.91 8.62 -0.54
CA ILE A 85 -3.22 7.42 0.25
C ILE A 85 -1.95 6.60 0.53
N ALA A 86 -1.08 6.43 -0.47
CA ALA A 86 0.18 5.71 -0.32
C ALA A 86 1.14 6.43 0.64
N GLY A 87 1.30 7.75 0.50
CA GLY A 87 2.12 8.57 1.39
C GLY A 87 1.62 8.52 2.84
N LEU A 88 0.30 8.60 3.04
CA LEU A 88 -0.32 8.47 4.35
C LEU A 88 -0.10 7.05 4.93
N THR A 89 -0.28 6.02 4.12
CA THR A 89 -0.11 4.62 4.52
C THR A 89 1.33 4.32 4.92
N LEU A 90 2.31 4.75 4.13
CA LEU A 90 3.73 4.61 4.45
C LEU A 90 4.10 5.36 5.73
N SER A 91 3.54 6.56 5.92
CA SER A 91 3.79 7.36 7.11
C SER A 91 3.23 6.70 8.37
N ILE A 92 1.98 6.20 8.30
CA ILE A 92 1.33 5.48 9.40
C ILE A 92 2.10 4.18 9.70
N ALA A 93 2.48 3.41 8.68
CA ALA A 93 3.29 2.21 8.85
C ALA A 93 4.65 2.53 9.51
N GLY A 94 5.27 3.64 9.13
CA GLY A 94 6.51 4.12 9.75
C GLY A 94 6.36 4.42 11.25
N ILE A 95 5.27 5.08 11.64
CA ILE A 95 4.94 5.33 13.05
C ILE A 95 4.76 4.01 13.80
N PHE A 96 3.99 3.07 13.25
CA PHE A 96 3.78 1.77 13.88
C PHE A 96 5.08 0.97 14.01
N LEU A 97 5.98 1.03 13.03
CA LEU A 97 7.30 0.39 13.09
C LEU A 97 8.18 0.99 14.19
N ILE A 98 8.16 2.32 14.36
CA ILE A 98 8.88 2.98 15.46
C ILE A 98 8.32 2.54 16.80
N ILE A 99 6.98 2.52 16.96
CA ILE A 99 6.34 2.08 18.20
C ILE A 99 6.70 0.62 18.51
N ALA A 100 6.58 -0.28 17.52
CA ALA A 100 6.96 -1.68 17.68
C ALA A 100 8.46 -1.84 18.02
N GLY A 101 9.32 -1.04 17.39
CA GLY A 101 10.75 -1.02 17.67
C GLY A 101 11.07 -0.55 19.09
N LEU A 102 10.38 0.48 19.58
CA LEU A 102 10.50 0.97 20.95
C LEU A 102 10.05 -0.09 21.97
N ILE A 103 8.89 -0.73 21.73
CA ILE A 103 8.40 -1.81 22.60
C ILE A 103 9.43 -2.94 22.67
N SER A 104 9.97 -3.37 21.51
CA SER A 104 10.98 -4.44 21.44
C SER A 104 12.30 -4.06 22.11
N LEU A 105 12.67 -2.78 22.16
CA LEU A 105 13.86 -2.31 22.88
C LEU A 105 13.68 -2.36 24.39
N VAL A 106 12.50 -1.96 24.87
CA VAL A 106 12.15 -2.01 26.30
C VAL A 106 12.08 -3.45 26.79
N ASP A 107 11.49 -4.35 25.99
CA ASP A 107 11.36 -5.77 26.31
C ASP A 107 12.70 -6.53 26.12
N GLY A 108 13.58 -6.01 25.26
CA GLY A 108 14.82 -6.63 24.81
C GLY A 108 16.04 -6.55 25.75
N MET A 109 15.87 -6.30 27.05
CA MET A 109 16.99 -6.25 28.03
C MET A 109 17.84 -7.54 28.09
N HIS A 110 17.42 -8.62 27.41
CA HIS A 110 18.13 -9.90 27.29
C HIS A 110 18.69 -10.14 25.86
N ARG A 111 19.62 -9.27 25.43
CA ARG A 111 20.68 -9.41 24.39
C ARG A 111 20.37 -9.82 22.93
N LYS A 112 19.22 -10.40 22.58
CA LYS A 112 18.85 -10.70 21.16
C LYS A 112 17.69 -9.86 20.61
N MET A 113 16.72 -9.47 21.45
CA MET A 113 15.57 -8.64 21.02
C MET A 113 15.89 -7.15 20.86
N ALA A 114 17.01 -6.66 21.44
CA ALA A 114 17.41 -5.26 21.28
C ALA A 114 17.70 -4.89 19.81
N TRP A 115 18.31 -5.79 19.03
CA TRP A 115 18.61 -5.54 17.61
C TRP A 115 17.35 -5.46 16.74
N ALA A 116 16.34 -6.29 17.03
CA ALA A 116 15.05 -6.21 16.36
C ALA A 116 14.37 -4.86 16.62
N GLY A 117 14.49 -4.33 17.85
CA GLY A 117 13.95 -3.03 18.19
C GLY A 117 14.66 -1.86 17.50
N VAL A 118 16.00 -1.89 17.42
CA VAL A 118 16.78 -0.89 16.64
C VAL A 118 16.37 -0.94 15.16
N LEU A 119 16.28 -2.13 14.57
CA LEU A 119 15.86 -2.29 13.18
C LEU A 119 14.44 -1.76 12.95
N GLY A 120 13.50 -2.01 13.88
CA GLY A 120 12.14 -1.47 13.80
C GLY A 120 12.11 0.06 13.76
N ILE A 121 12.91 0.73 14.61
CA ILE A 121 13.00 2.19 14.60
C ILE A 121 13.62 2.70 13.29
N VAL A 122 14.73 2.12 12.86
CA VAL A 122 15.42 2.55 11.63
C VAL A 122 14.52 2.37 10.41
N LEU A 123 13.87 1.21 10.28
CA LEU A 123 12.90 0.95 9.21
C LEU A 123 11.72 1.91 9.28
N GLY A 124 11.20 2.20 10.48
CA GLY A 124 10.10 3.14 10.62
C GLY A 124 10.47 4.57 10.20
N ILE A 125 11.68 5.04 10.50
CA ILE A 125 12.20 6.32 10.02
C ILE A 125 12.32 6.32 8.49
N ILE A 126 12.85 5.25 7.90
CA ILE A 126 12.93 5.10 6.44
C ILE A 126 11.52 5.19 5.83
N TYR A 127 10.53 4.49 6.40
CA TYR A 127 9.14 4.52 5.92
C TYR A 127 8.52 5.91 6.01
N LEU A 128 8.82 6.69 7.05
CA LEU A 128 8.38 8.09 7.15
C LEU A 128 8.97 8.95 6.02
N ILE A 129 10.27 8.79 5.74
CA ILE A 129 10.94 9.53 4.66
C ILE A 129 10.34 9.13 3.30
N LEU A 130 10.16 7.83 3.06
CA LEU A 130 9.54 7.32 1.84
C LEU A 130 8.08 7.80 1.70
N GLY A 131 7.34 7.86 2.81
CA GLY A 131 5.98 8.40 2.86
C GLY A 131 5.92 9.87 2.44
N LEU A 132 6.88 10.69 2.88
CA LEU A 132 6.97 12.09 2.47
C LEU A 132 7.21 12.21 0.95
N PHE A 133 8.07 11.38 0.38
CA PHE A 133 8.29 11.37 -1.07
C PHE A 133 7.07 10.88 -1.86
N ALA A 134 6.36 9.89 -1.33
CA ALA A 134 5.21 9.25 -1.99
C ALA A 134 4.00 10.17 -2.20
N PHE A 135 3.91 11.31 -1.51
CA PHE A 135 2.85 12.31 -1.78
C PHE A 135 2.90 12.89 -3.19
N ASN A 136 4.03 12.81 -3.88
CA ASN A 136 4.14 13.17 -5.29
C ASN A 136 3.94 11.93 -6.20
N PRO A 137 3.02 11.96 -7.19
CA PRO A 137 2.76 10.84 -8.08
C PRO A 137 3.96 10.35 -8.88
N VAL A 138 4.89 11.23 -9.23
CA VAL A 138 6.10 10.83 -9.98
C VAL A 138 7.04 10.06 -9.05
N ASN A 139 7.24 10.55 -7.83
CA ASN A 139 8.08 9.91 -6.83
C ASN A 139 7.51 8.55 -6.41
N LEU A 140 6.19 8.43 -6.23
CA LEU A 140 5.56 7.14 -5.96
C LEU A 140 5.82 6.14 -7.09
N GLY A 141 5.76 6.57 -8.35
CA GLY A 141 6.10 5.73 -9.50
C GLY A 141 7.52 5.19 -9.43
N PHE A 142 8.50 6.06 -9.11
CA PHE A 142 9.87 5.63 -8.89
C PHE A 142 10.01 4.65 -7.72
N LEU A 143 9.34 4.91 -6.61
CA LEU A 143 9.36 4.01 -5.45
C LEU A 143 8.83 2.61 -5.79
N ILE A 144 7.72 2.53 -6.53
CA ILE A 144 7.17 1.27 -7.02
C ILE A 144 8.18 0.56 -7.93
N GLY A 145 8.80 1.28 -8.86
CA GLY A 145 9.77 0.71 -9.79
C GLY A 145 11.03 0.18 -9.10
N ILE A 146 11.60 0.96 -8.18
CA ILE A 146 12.77 0.55 -7.37
C ILE A 146 12.41 -0.69 -6.54
N TRP A 147 11.23 -0.71 -5.92
CA TRP A 147 10.77 -1.87 -5.15
C TRP A 147 10.63 -3.12 -6.01
N LEU A 148 10.12 -3.00 -7.25
CA LEU A 148 10.03 -4.11 -8.20
C LEU A 148 11.41 -4.65 -8.61
N VAL A 149 12.39 -3.77 -8.82
CA VAL A 149 13.77 -4.18 -9.12
C VAL A 149 14.38 -4.93 -7.93
N ILE A 150 14.28 -4.37 -6.71
CA ILE A 150 14.83 -4.98 -5.49
C ILE A 150 14.20 -6.35 -5.24
N THR A 151 12.87 -6.45 -5.30
CA THR A 151 12.16 -7.73 -5.12
C THR A 151 12.49 -8.74 -6.22
N GLY A 152 12.70 -8.26 -7.45
CA GLY A 152 13.18 -9.09 -8.56
C GLY A 152 14.57 -9.66 -8.30
N ILE A 153 15.51 -8.85 -7.82
CA ILE A 153 16.86 -9.30 -7.44
C ILE A 153 16.80 -10.35 -6.33
N PHE A 154 16.04 -10.10 -5.25
CA PHE A 154 15.93 -11.07 -4.15
C PHE A 154 15.40 -12.43 -4.62
N LYS A 155 14.44 -12.46 -5.53
CA LYS A 155 13.91 -13.70 -6.12
C LYS A 155 14.88 -14.45 -7.05
N LEU A 156 15.93 -13.80 -7.52
CA LEU A 156 16.99 -14.46 -8.30
C LEU A 156 18.06 -15.10 -7.42
N VAL A 157 18.23 -14.57 -6.20
CA VAL A 157 19.21 -15.05 -5.22
C VAL A 157 18.65 -16.20 -4.38
N GLU A 158 17.32 -16.27 -4.23
CA GLU A 158 16.57 -17.38 -3.62
C GLU A 158 16.45 -18.61 -4.55
#